data_AF-A0A229VZS5-F1
#
_entry.id   AF-A0A229VZS5-F1
#
_cell.length_a   1.000
_cell.length_b   1.000
_cell.length_c   1.000
_cell.angle_alpha   90.00
_cell.angle_beta   90.00
_cell.angle_gamma   90.00
#
_symmetry.space_group_name_H-M   'P 1'
#
loop_
_entity.id
_entity.type
_entity.pdbx_description
1 polymer ?
#
loop_
_entity_poly.entity_id
_entity_poly.type
_entity_poly.pdbx_seq_one_letter_code
_entity_poly.pdbx_strand_id
1 'polypeptide(L)'
;MNTTELAALIITGILIIMDYGTGIAKAAHAHDIDSGKMREGLWHKSAYVLVVVLAGVIEHGQHWVDLGYTLPLVIPACVYIILTETASILENLVQINPELAQSPVLDLFRRDDGKKS
;
A
#
# COMPACT_ATOMS: atom_id res chain seq x y z
N MET A 1 -13.76 17.57 1.22
CA MET A 1 -12.45 16.94 1.43
C MET A 1 -11.54 17.86 2.21
N ASN A 2 -11.11 17.42 3.39
CA ASN A 2 -10.29 18.21 4.31
C ASN A 2 -8.80 18.07 3.98
N THR A 3 -7.95 18.97 4.52
CA THR A 3 -6.49 18.94 4.28
C THR A 3 -5.86 17.59 4.65
N THR A 4 -6.33 16.94 5.72
CA THR A 4 -5.84 15.64 6.17
C THR A 4 -6.18 14.51 5.18
N GLU A 5 -7.41 14.49 4.64
CA GLU A 5 -7.81 13.52 3.62
C GLU A 5 -7.00 13.71 2.34
N LEU A 6 -6.81 14.96 1.92
CA LEU A 6 -5.99 15.27 0.74
C LEU A 6 -4.53 14.82 0.95
N ALA A 7 -3.94 15.10 2.12
CA ALA A 7 -2.59 14.65 2.44
C ALA A 7 -2.49 13.12 2.45
N ALA A 8 -3.46 12.43 3.04
CA ALA A 8 -3.50 10.96 3.08
C ALA A 8 -3.58 10.36 1.67
N LEU A 9 -4.41 10.93 0.78
CA LEU A 9 -4.52 10.51 -0.61
C LEU A 9 -3.20 10.70 -1.38
N ILE A 10 -2.55 11.85 -1.21
CA ILE A 10 -1.26 12.15 -1.86
C ILE A 10 -0.18 11.16 -1.39
N ILE A 11 -0.06 10.95 -0.08
CA ILE A 11 0.91 10.00 0.50
C ILE A 11 0.65 8.58 -0.02
N THR A 12 -0.61 8.16 -0.02
CA THR A 12 -1.02 6.84 -0.54
C THR A 12 -0.64 6.69 -2.01
N GLY A 13 -0.92 7.69 -2.84
CA GLY A 13 -0.54 7.68 -4.26
C GLY A 13 0.96 7.59 -4.48
N ILE A 14 1.75 8.35 -3.70
CA ILE A 14 3.22 8.30 -3.78
C ILE A 14 3.75 6.89 -3.43
N LEU A 15 3.21 6.26 -2.38
CA LEU A 15 3.65 4.93 -1.98
C LEU A 15 3.31 3.86 -3.01
N ILE A 16 2.12 3.91 -3.62
CA ILE A 16 1.73 2.99 -4.70
C ILE A 16 2.72 3.10 -5.88
N ILE A 17 3.08 4.33 -6.26
CA ILE A 17 4.04 4.57 -7.35
C ILE A 17 5.43 4.06 -6.97
N MET A 18 5.88 4.34 -5.74
CA MET A 18 7.17 3.88 -5.24
C MET A 18 7.24 2.35 -5.22
N ASP A 19 6.21 1.68 -4.74
CA ASP A 19 6.18 0.23 -4.65
C ASP A 19 6.09 -0.44 -6.02
N TYR A 20 5.38 0.18 -6.98
CA TYR A 20 5.45 -0.27 -8.36
C TYR A 20 6.87 -0.16 -8.93
N GLY A 21 7.56 0.96 -8.65
CA GLY A 21 8.94 1.16 -9.04
C GLY A 21 9.92 0.15 -8.44
N THR A 22 9.80 -0.14 -7.13
CA THR A 22 10.66 -1.14 -6.46
C THR A 22 10.33 -2.56 -6.95
N GLY A 23 9.06 -2.86 -7.25
CA GLY A 23 8.66 -4.12 -7.86
C GLY A 23 9.29 -4.33 -9.25
N ILE A 24 9.37 -3.29 -10.07
CA ILE A 24 10.09 -3.34 -11.36
C ILE A 24 11.58 -3.56 -11.13
N ALA A 25 12.20 -2.79 -10.23
CA ALA A 25 13.62 -2.91 -9.92
C ALA A 25 13.98 -4.34 -9.46
N LYS A 26 13.11 -4.96 -8.66
CA LYS A 26 13.23 -6.35 -8.22
C LYS A 26 13.15 -7.33 -9.38
N ALA A 27 12.16 -7.20 -10.26
CA ALA A 27 12.02 -8.07 -11.43
C ALA A 27 13.22 -7.93 -12.38
N ALA A 28 13.74 -6.71 -12.55
CA ALA A 28 14.92 -6.44 -13.35
C ALA A 28 16.19 -7.06 -12.74
N HIS A 29 16.37 -6.94 -11.42
CA HIS A 29 17.46 -7.57 -10.68
C HIS A 29 17.44 -9.10 -10.78
N ALA A 30 16.24 -9.70 -10.74
CA ALA A 30 16.06 -11.14 -10.88
C ALA A 30 16.15 -11.65 -12.35
N HIS A 31 16.34 -10.78 -13.34
CA HIS A 31 16.24 -11.09 -14.77
C HIS A 31 14.91 -11.78 -15.17
N ASP A 32 13.85 -11.65 -14.39
CA ASP A 32 12.53 -12.27 -14.57
C ASP A 32 11.46 -11.19 -14.78
N ILE A 33 11.64 -10.37 -15.82
CA ILE A 33 10.64 -9.36 -16.20
C ILE A 33 9.51 -10.05 -16.97
N ASP A 34 8.62 -10.71 -16.23
CA ASP A 34 7.37 -11.22 -16.78
C ASP A 34 6.29 -10.11 -16.71
N SER A 35 5.98 -9.54 -17.88
CA SER A 35 4.94 -8.51 -18.03
C SER A 35 3.55 -8.99 -17.59
N GLY A 36 3.28 -10.30 -17.59
CA GLY A 36 2.07 -10.88 -17.04
C GLY A 36 1.99 -10.73 -15.53
N LYS A 37 3.04 -11.17 -14.81
CA LYS A 37 3.15 -11.05 -13.35
C LYS A 37 3.12 -9.59 -12.89
N MET A 38 3.81 -8.70 -13.60
CA MET A 38 3.78 -7.26 -13.30
C MET A 38 2.38 -6.65 -13.45
N ARG A 39 1.66 -7.02 -14.52
CA ARG A 39 0.29 -6.54 -14.75
C ARG A 39 -0.67 -7.04 -13.68
N GLU A 40 -0.51 -8.29 -13.24
CA GLU A 40 -1.34 -8.87 -12.18
C GLU A 40 -1.11 -8.18 -10.83
N GLY A 41 0.16 -7.89 -10.49
CA GLY A 41 0.50 -7.05 -9.33
C GLY A 41 -0.13 -5.65 -9.41
N LEU A 42 -0.14 -5.04 -10.60
CA LEU A 42 -0.79 -3.74 -10.82
C LEU A 42 -2.31 -3.81 -10.62
N TRP A 43 -2.94 -4.92 -11.02
CA TRP A 43 -4.37 -5.15 -10.85
C TRP A 43 -4.78 -5.27 -9.39
N HIS A 44 -4.00 -5.98 -8.57
CA HIS A 44 -4.25 -6.00 -7.13
C HIS A 44 -4.17 -4.62 -6.50
N LYS A 45 -3.21 -3.78 -6.89
CA LYS A 45 -3.10 -2.40 -6.39
C LYS A 45 -4.19 -1.48 -6.89
N SER A 46 -4.63 -1.65 -8.15
CA SER A 46 -5.74 -0.87 -8.70
C SER A 46 -7.04 -1.10 -7.94
N ALA A 47 -7.24 -2.29 -7.36
CA ALA A 47 -8.37 -2.57 -6.48
C ALA A 47 -8.34 -1.71 -5.21
N TYR A 48 -7.15 -1.50 -4.62
CA TYR A 48 -7.00 -0.61 -3.47
C TYR A 48 -7.33 0.85 -3.81
N VAL A 49 -6.94 1.33 -4.99
CA VAL A 49 -7.34 2.66 -5.47
C VAL A 49 -8.86 2.78 -5.58
N LEU A 50 -9.54 1.76 -6.12
CA LEU A 50 -11.00 1.73 -6.19
C LEU A 50 -11.66 1.71 -4.80
N VAL A 51 -11.07 1.03 -3.81
CA VAL A 51 -11.55 1.06 -2.42
C VAL A 51 -11.50 2.47 -1.84
N VAL A 52 -10.41 3.22 -2.08
CA VAL A 52 -10.29 4.61 -1.62
C VAL A 52 -11.29 5.54 -2.33
N VAL A 53 -11.48 5.36 -3.63
CA VAL A 53 -12.50 6.12 -4.39
C VAL A 53 -13.90 5.83 -3.84
N LEU A 54 -14.22 4.55 -3.60
CA LEU A 54 -15.50 4.14 -3.01
C LEU A 54 -15.69 4.72 -1.60
N ALA A 55 -14.64 4.69 -0.76
CA ALA A 55 -14.64 5.32 0.55
C ALA A 55 -14.93 6.83 0.45
N GLY A 56 -14.31 7.53 -0.51
CA GLY A 56 -14.57 8.94 -0.77
C GLY A 56 -16.00 9.23 -1.22
N VAL A 57 -16.56 8.39 -2.08
CA VAL A 57 -17.96 8.51 -2.54
C VAL A 57 -18.94 8.32 -1.38
N ILE A 58 -18.75 7.29 -0.55
CA ILE A 58 -19.61 7.04 0.61
C ILE A 58 -19.48 8.17 1.63
N GLU A 59 -18.24 8.55 1.93
CA GLU A 59 -17.94 9.58 2.93
C GLU A 59 -18.42 10.97 2.50
N HIS A 60 -18.43 11.32 1.22
CA HIS A 60 -19.03 12.59 0.78
C HIS A 60 -20.53 12.46 0.49
N GLY A 61 -20.99 11.27 0.10
CA GLY A 61 -22.38 10.95 -0.18
C GLY A 61 -23.29 11.02 1.04
N GLN A 62 -22.76 10.77 2.24
CA GLN A 62 -23.50 10.90 3.50
C GLN A 62 -24.04 12.33 3.75
N HIS A 63 -23.50 13.36 3.10
CA HIS A 63 -24.06 14.72 3.17
C HIS A 63 -25.37 14.87 2.41
N TRP A 64 -25.62 14.00 1.44
CA TRP A 64 -26.81 13.98 0.59
C TRP A 64 -27.82 12.92 1.04
N VAL A 65 -27.33 11.88 1.70
CA VAL A 65 -28.11 10.77 2.26
C VAL A 65 -27.86 10.73 3.76
N ASP A 66 -28.83 11.20 4.55
CA ASP A 66 -28.71 11.19 6.01
C ASP A 66 -28.73 9.74 6.52
N LEU A 67 -27.55 9.24 6.88
CA LEU A 67 -27.36 7.92 7.45
C LEU A 67 -27.59 7.89 8.96
N GLY A 68 -27.79 9.05 9.61
CA GLY A 68 -27.93 9.19 11.06
C GLY A 68 -26.60 9.13 11.85
N TYR A 69 -25.48 8.97 11.16
CA TYR A 69 -24.12 8.98 11.74
C TYR A 69 -23.09 9.29 10.65
N THR A 70 -21.92 9.80 11.07
CA THR A 70 -20.81 10.08 10.16
C THR A 70 -19.72 9.03 10.20
N LEU A 71 -19.36 8.45 9.04
CA LEU A 71 -18.25 7.51 8.93
C LEU A 71 -17.05 8.13 8.20
N PRO A 72 -15.90 8.28 8.87
CA PRO A 72 -14.66 8.68 8.22
C PRO A 72 -13.99 7.45 7.59
N LEU A 73 -14.24 7.17 6.31
CA LEU A 73 -13.79 5.96 5.61
C LEU A 73 -12.49 6.16 4.82
N VAL A 74 -12.25 7.37 4.29
CA VAL A 74 -11.08 7.72 3.48
C VAL A 74 -9.79 7.54 4.27
N ILE A 75 -9.72 8.09 5.49
CA ILE A 75 -8.50 8.00 6.31
C ILE A 75 -8.14 6.56 6.66
N PRO A 76 -9.05 5.72 7.21
CA PRO A 76 -8.74 4.30 7.46
C PRO A 76 -8.32 3.53 6.20
N ALA A 77 -8.98 3.76 5.06
CA ALA A 77 -8.61 3.13 3.80
C ALA A 77 -7.18 3.52 3.36
N CYS A 78 -6.83 4.81 3.42
CA CYS A 78 -5.48 5.29 3.12
C CYS A 78 -4.45 4.70 4.09
N VAL A 79 -4.71 4.69 5.40
CA VAL A 79 -3.80 4.11 6.40
C VAL A 79 -3.52 2.64 6.11
N TYR A 80 -4.55 1.86 5.80
CA TYR A 80 -4.41 0.45 5.43
C TYR A 80 -3.46 0.28 4.23
N ILE A 81 -3.68 1.04 3.16
CA ILE A 81 -2.86 0.96 1.94
C ILE A 81 -1.43 1.43 2.20
N ILE A 82 -1.24 2.52 2.94
CA ILE A 82 0.09 3.01 3.34
C ILE A 82 0.90 1.89 4.02
N LEU A 83 0.29 1.17 4.96
CA LEU A 83 0.94 0.06 5.65
C LEU A 83 1.28 -1.08 4.68
N THR A 84 0.34 -1.46 3.81
CA THR A 84 0.54 -2.55 2.84
C THR A 84 1.61 -2.22 1.80
N GLU A 85 1.59 -1.03 1.20
CA GLU A 85 2.60 -0.61 0.22
C GLU A 85 3.98 -0.44 0.89
N THR A 86 4.05 0.05 2.12
CA THR A 86 5.32 0.12 2.87
C THR A 86 5.92 -1.27 3.06
N ALA A 87 5.11 -2.24 3.48
CA ALA A 87 5.57 -3.62 3.64
C ALA A 87 6.07 -4.22 2.31
N SER A 88 5.37 -3.97 1.20
CA SER A 88 5.78 -4.47 -0.12
C SER A 88 7.06 -3.80 -0.65
N ILE A 89 7.24 -2.49 -0.39
CA ILE A 89 8.47 -1.77 -0.73
C ILE A 89 9.65 -2.41 -0.02
N LEU A 90 9.53 -2.66 1.29
CA LEU A 90 10.58 -3.27 2.08
C LEU A 90 10.91 -4.68 1.59
N GLU A 91 9.89 -5.49 1.26
CA GLU A 91 10.10 -6.82 0.67
C GLU A 91 10.86 -6.75 -0.66
N ASN A 92 10.48 -5.83 -1.54
CA ASN A 92 11.15 -5.62 -2.82
C ASN A 92 12.61 -5.18 -2.61
N LEU A 93 12.88 -4.27 -1.66
CA LEU A 93 14.22 -3.80 -1.34
C LEU A 93 15.11 -4.90 -0.75
N VAL A 94 14.59 -5.76 0.13
CA VAL A 94 15.33 -6.91 0.68
C VAL A 94 15.71 -7.91 -0.41
N GLN A 95 14.82 -8.16 -1.37
CA GLN A 95 15.13 -9.06 -2.49
C GLN A 95 16.19 -8.47 -3.43
N ILE A 96 16.24 -7.14 -3.59
CA ILE A 96 17.27 -6.45 -4.38
C ILE A 96 18.60 -6.41 -3.62
N ASN A 97 18.57 -6.10 -2.32
CA ASN A 97 19.75 -6.03 -1.46
C ASN A 97 19.51 -6.79 -0.14
N PRO A 98 19.89 -8.08 -0.09
CA PRO A 98 19.70 -8.91 1.10
C PRO A 98 20.41 -8.41 2.37
N GLU A 99 21.43 -7.56 2.24
CA GLU A 99 22.11 -6.97 3.40
C GLU A 99 21.19 -6.02 4.19
N LEU A 100 20.16 -5.45 3.54
CA LEU A 100 19.14 -4.65 4.22
C LEU A 100 18.33 -5.45 5.24
N ALA A 101 18.22 -6.78 5.08
CA ALA A 101 17.54 -7.67 6.03
C ALA A 101 18.16 -7.66 7.44
N GLN A 102 19.40 -7.18 7.56
CA GLN A 102 20.10 -7.04 8.84
C GLN A 102 19.99 -5.61 9.41
N SER A 103 19.26 -4.72 8.75
CA SER A 103 19.09 -3.34 9.21
C SER A 103 18.05 -3.22 10.34
N PRO A 104 18.22 -2.28 11.28
CA PRO A 104 17.28 -2.03 12.37
C PRO A 104 15.84 -1.72 11.90
N VAL A 105 15.69 -1.25 10.66
CA VAL A 105 14.40 -0.89 10.08
C VAL A 105 13.57 -2.15 9.81
N LEU A 106 14.18 -3.25 9.38
CA LEU A 106 13.49 -4.51 9.09
C LEU A 106 13.19 -5.33 10.34
N ASP A 107 13.92 -5.12 11.44
CA ASP A 107 13.60 -5.71 12.74
C ASP A 107 12.26 -5.18 13.30
N LEU A 108 11.82 -3.97 12.93
CA LEU A 108 10.49 -3.44 13.26
C LEU A 108 9.35 -4.18 12.54
N PHE A 109 9.65 -4.85 11.42
CA PHE A 109 8.67 -5.56 10.58
C PHE A 109 8.87 -7.08 10.59
N ARG A 110 9.89 -7.58 11.30
CA ARG A 110 10.06 -9.01 11.55
C ARG A 110 8.86 -9.49 12.36
N ARG A 111 7.99 -10.28 11.72
CA ARG A 111 7.11 -11.17 12.46
C ARG A 111 8.00 -12.14 13.21
N ASP A 112 7.90 -12.11 14.53
CA ASP A 112 8.44 -13.17 15.38
C ASP A 112 7.61 -14.42 15.09
N ASP A 113 8.01 -15.17 14.06
CA ASP A 113 7.46 -16.48 13.77
C ASP A 113 7.91 -17.40 14.91
N GLY A 114 7.13 -17.35 15.99
CA GLY A 114 7.34 -18.14 17.19
C GLY A 114 7.58 -19.58 16.77
N LYS A 115 8.84 -20.02 16.94
CA LYS A 115 9.19 -21.44 16.92
C LYS A 115 8.22 -22.13 17.86
N LYS A 116 7.29 -22.91 17.31
CA LYS A 116 6.62 -23.96 18.07
C LYS A 116 7.70 -24.97 18.43
N SER A 117 8.29 -24.77 19.61
CA SER A 117 9.02 -25.81 20.33
C SER A 117 8.05 -26.83 20.92
#